data_AF-A0A4U1IJ34-F1
#
_entry.id   AF-A0A4U1IJ34-F1
#
_cell.length_a   1.000
_cell.length_b   1.000
_cell.length_c   1.000
_cell.angle_alpha   90.00
_cell.angle_beta   90.00
_cell.angle_gamma   90.00
#
_symmetry.space_group_name_H-M   'P 1'
#
loop_
_entity.id
_entity.type
_entity.pdbx_description
1 polymer ?
#
loop_
_entity_poly.entity_id
_entity_poly.type
_entity_poly.pdbx_seq_one_letter_code
_entity_poly.pdbx_strand_id
1 'polypeptide(L)'
;MVTSAYLAGNWGPVHDELDVPDLQVIGEIPKDLRGTFLRNGPNAQFAPTGRYHFFDGDGMVHAVRVEDGRASYRNRWVRTKGFAFEREADRALWTGFAEPPNVAEPPHGMIYKNVANTAFALHGSRLHATWEGGAPHEIRLPDLETVGQVDFDGRLDYPFTAHPKVDEVTGEMVFFGYTLWMPYIKYGVVGPDRRLDHYVQIPLDVPVMMHDFAVTEHYTIFLHLPYTFRLERMERGEVPLAFEPDRPSRFGILPRRGDASQMRWFELPACFIFHVWNAYEEGSRVVLLASRLAHTDVMGAPSAQTKGDNGGRAWRFTFDLATGEAKEEQIDDVHADFTRIDDRLTGRKNRFGTAARFVKGSEMPWIDGVVRYDFDKGRSDTHVFGKNRFGGEMVFAPRAGGLGAQLRSPEQSPQASTGATTEDDGYVVGFVHDEGTGESEMIVLDAREVGRGPLARVRMPRRVPYGFHAAWVPA
;
A
#
# COMPACT_ATOMS: atom_id res chain seq x y z
N MET A 1 25.50 -15.00 -14.94
CA MET A 1 24.64 -14.45 -13.86
C MET A 1 23.22 -14.87 -14.16
N VAL A 2 22.50 -15.44 -13.20
CA VAL A 2 21.05 -15.69 -13.34
C VAL A 2 20.37 -14.33 -13.19
N THR A 3 19.68 -13.87 -14.23
CA THR A 3 18.85 -12.65 -14.16
C THR A 3 17.68 -12.89 -13.21
N SER A 4 17.46 -11.98 -12.26
CA SER A 4 16.33 -12.07 -11.31
C SER A 4 15.00 -12.20 -12.07
N ALA A 5 14.09 -13.05 -11.58
CA ALA A 5 12.74 -13.18 -12.13
C ALA A 5 11.98 -11.84 -12.09
N TYR A 6 12.31 -10.98 -11.11
CA TYR A 6 11.79 -9.62 -10.98
C TYR A 6 12.34 -8.61 -12.01
N LEU A 7 13.15 -9.06 -12.97
CA LEU A 7 13.62 -8.25 -14.10
C LEU A 7 13.19 -8.84 -15.46
N ALA A 8 12.40 -9.91 -15.45
CA ALA A 8 11.97 -10.62 -16.66
C ALA A 8 10.47 -10.43 -16.94
N GLY A 9 10.08 -10.54 -18.20
CA GLY A 9 8.68 -10.42 -18.62
C GLY A 9 8.03 -9.13 -18.14
N ASN A 10 6.83 -9.22 -17.58
CA ASN A 10 6.15 -8.04 -17.03
C ASN A 10 6.68 -7.54 -15.69
N TRP A 11 7.61 -8.24 -15.04
CA TRP A 11 8.34 -7.72 -13.87
C TRP A 11 9.47 -6.78 -14.26
N GLY A 12 9.98 -6.90 -15.51
CA GLY A 12 11.07 -6.07 -16.00
C GLY A 12 10.74 -4.59 -16.08
N PRO A 13 11.76 -3.71 -16.09
CA PRO A 13 11.56 -2.27 -16.18
C PRO A 13 11.07 -1.86 -17.57
N VAL A 14 10.51 -0.66 -17.61
CA VAL A 14 10.24 0.10 -18.82
C VAL A 14 11.10 1.34 -18.88
N HIS A 15 11.57 1.74 -20.06
CA HIS A 15 12.63 2.75 -20.19
C HIS A 15 12.16 4.11 -20.74
N ASP A 16 10.86 4.27 -20.98
CA ASP A 16 10.30 5.49 -21.58
C ASP A 16 9.19 6.09 -20.71
N GLU A 17 9.17 7.42 -20.65
CA GLU A 17 8.08 8.22 -20.09
C GLU A 17 7.21 8.73 -21.24
N LEU A 18 5.91 8.47 -21.17
CA LEU A 18 4.96 8.78 -22.23
C LEU A 18 3.90 9.79 -21.78
N ASP A 19 3.33 10.47 -22.77
CA ASP A 19 2.16 11.33 -22.66
C ASP A 19 1.20 10.91 -23.78
N VAL A 20 0.08 10.28 -23.42
CA VAL A 20 -0.88 9.78 -24.40
C VAL A 20 -2.25 10.38 -24.10
N PRO A 21 -2.72 11.37 -24.87
CA PRO A 21 -3.93 12.13 -24.55
C PRO A 21 -5.22 11.34 -24.74
N ASP A 22 -5.21 10.30 -25.59
CA ASP A 22 -6.37 9.51 -25.93
C ASP A 22 -6.02 8.03 -25.98
N LEU A 23 -6.73 7.23 -25.18
CA LEU A 23 -6.58 5.78 -25.13
C LEU A 23 -7.78 5.08 -25.78
N GLN A 24 -7.51 3.92 -26.36
CA GLN A 24 -8.57 3.06 -26.88
C GLN A 24 -9.37 2.45 -25.73
N VAL A 25 -10.70 2.59 -25.78
CA VAL A 25 -11.64 2.04 -24.80
C VAL A 25 -12.44 0.90 -25.46
N ILE A 26 -12.54 -0.22 -24.75
CA ILE A 26 -13.45 -1.34 -25.04
C ILE A 26 -14.55 -1.32 -23.98
N GLY A 27 -15.82 -1.33 -24.38
CA GLY A 27 -16.96 -1.09 -23.49
C GLY A 27 -17.24 0.42 -23.34
N GLU A 28 -17.78 0.83 -22.20
CA GLU A 28 -18.11 2.24 -21.94
C GLU A 28 -17.62 2.65 -20.54
N ILE A 29 -16.73 3.64 -20.49
CA ILE A 29 -16.33 4.25 -19.22
C ILE A 29 -17.52 5.08 -18.71
N PRO A 30 -17.99 4.83 -17.47
CA PRO A 30 -19.07 5.63 -16.90
C PRO A 30 -18.72 7.11 -16.81
N LYS A 31 -19.63 7.99 -17.24
CA LYS A 31 -19.40 9.45 -17.29
C LYS A 31 -19.20 10.11 -15.93
N ASP A 32 -19.64 9.45 -14.87
CA ASP A 32 -19.50 9.88 -13.48
C ASP A 32 -18.29 9.22 -12.77
N LEU A 33 -17.44 8.48 -13.50
CA LEU A 33 -16.09 8.16 -13.06
C LEU A 33 -15.15 9.29 -13.51
N ARG A 34 -14.80 10.20 -12.59
CA ARG A 34 -13.98 11.39 -12.88
C ARG A 34 -12.83 11.52 -11.89
N GLY A 35 -11.60 11.43 -12.39
CA GLY A 35 -10.39 11.49 -11.56
C GLY A 35 -9.20 10.83 -12.22
N THR A 36 -8.20 10.49 -11.42
CA THR A 36 -6.95 9.87 -11.87
C THR A 36 -6.67 8.61 -11.06
N PHE A 37 -6.62 7.47 -11.73
CA PHE A 37 -6.06 6.24 -11.18
C PHE A 37 -4.53 6.31 -11.27
N LEU A 38 -3.85 6.00 -10.19
CA LEU A 38 -2.40 6.02 -10.06
C LEU A 38 -1.94 4.67 -9.53
N ARG A 39 -0.82 4.15 -10.03
CA ARG A 39 -0.14 3.01 -9.41
C ARG A 39 1.36 3.23 -9.42
N ASN A 40 1.98 3.07 -8.25
CA ASN A 40 3.42 3.13 -8.06
C ASN A 40 4.01 1.70 -8.06
N GLY A 41 5.30 1.61 -8.33
CA GLY A 41 5.99 0.34 -8.31
C GLY A 41 7.44 0.47 -8.72
N PRO A 42 8.19 -0.63 -8.59
CA PRO A 42 9.62 -0.65 -8.85
C PRO A 42 9.88 -0.69 -10.35
N ASN A 43 10.75 0.18 -10.83
CA ASN A 43 11.14 0.28 -12.22
C ASN A 43 12.61 0.74 -12.30
N ALA A 44 13.52 -0.21 -12.07
CA ALA A 44 14.96 0.03 -12.04
C ALA A 44 15.43 0.80 -13.27
N GLN A 45 16.09 1.94 -13.04
CA GLN A 45 16.60 2.78 -14.12
C GLN A 45 17.72 2.11 -14.91
N PHE A 46 18.60 1.39 -14.19
CA PHE A 46 19.78 0.72 -14.73
C PHE A 46 19.82 -0.75 -14.30
N ALA A 47 20.66 -1.53 -14.98
CA ALA A 47 20.93 -2.90 -14.58
C ALA A 47 21.53 -2.92 -13.15
N PRO A 48 21.01 -3.74 -12.22
CA PRO A 48 21.54 -3.86 -10.87
C PRO A 48 22.98 -4.38 -10.85
N THR A 49 23.76 -3.94 -9.87
CA THR A 49 25.17 -4.37 -9.66
C THR A 49 25.30 -5.68 -8.87
N GLY A 50 24.20 -6.24 -8.39
CA GLY A 50 24.14 -7.48 -7.59
C GLY A 50 22.79 -8.19 -7.72
N ARG A 51 22.45 -9.05 -6.75
CA ARG A 51 21.11 -9.65 -6.66
C ARG A 51 20.05 -8.56 -6.52
N TYR A 52 18.93 -8.78 -7.19
CA TYR A 52 17.82 -7.84 -7.27
C TYR A 52 16.56 -8.46 -6.68
N HIS A 53 16.00 -7.77 -5.70
CA HIS A 53 14.68 -7.99 -5.13
C HIS A 53 13.66 -7.04 -5.75
N PHE A 54 12.38 -7.43 -5.73
CA PHE A 54 11.30 -6.62 -6.27
C PHE A 54 11.22 -5.22 -5.64
N PHE A 55 11.60 -5.07 -4.37
CA PHE A 55 11.56 -3.81 -3.63
C PHE A 55 12.64 -2.78 -4.03
N ASP A 56 13.64 -3.17 -4.83
CA ASP A 56 14.84 -2.35 -5.07
C ASP A 56 14.68 -1.29 -6.17
N GLY A 57 13.71 -1.45 -7.06
CA GLY A 57 13.58 -0.61 -8.26
C GLY A 57 13.12 0.81 -7.93
N ASP A 58 13.62 1.79 -8.69
CA ASP A 58 13.18 3.18 -8.60
C ASP A 58 11.67 3.32 -8.84
N GLY A 59 10.99 4.16 -8.08
CA GLY A 59 9.55 4.35 -8.19
C GLY A 59 9.17 4.92 -9.55
N MET A 60 8.27 4.24 -10.26
CA MET A 60 7.61 4.78 -11.45
C MET A 60 6.10 4.81 -11.25
N VAL A 61 5.54 6.01 -11.34
CA VAL A 61 4.10 6.24 -11.29
C VAL A 61 3.54 6.07 -12.69
N HIS A 62 2.49 5.25 -12.80
CA HIS A 62 1.66 5.19 -14.00
C HIS A 62 0.28 5.71 -13.65
N ALA A 63 -0.22 6.64 -14.47
CA ALA A 63 -1.46 7.36 -14.26
C ALA A 63 -2.40 7.18 -15.44
N VAL A 64 -3.68 6.93 -15.16
CA VAL A 64 -4.77 6.99 -16.11
C VAL A 64 -5.77 8.02 -15.60
N ARG A 65 -5.83 9.18 -16.25
CA ARG A 65 -6.86 10.19 -15.99
C ARG A 65 -8.10 9.82 -16.79
N VAL A 66 -9.25 9.86 -16.12
CA VAL A 66 -10.57 9.56 -16.67
C VAL A 66 -11.47 10.77 -16.51
N GLU A 67 -12.08 11.21 -17.61
CA GLU A 67 -13.01 12.33 -17.63
C GLU A 67 -13.97 12.20 -18.82
N ASP A 68 -15.27 12.38 -18.58
CA ASP A 68 -16.32 12.35 -19.60
C ASP A 68 -16.27 11.13 -20.54
N GLY A 69 -15.98 9.95 -19.96
CA GLY A 69 -15.91 8.69 -20.70
C GLY A 69 -14.63 8.51 -21.54
N ARG A 70 -13.67 9.42 -21.44
CA ARG A 70 -12.35 9.36 -22.10
C ARG A 70 -11.27 9.06 -21.09
N ALA A 71 -10.15 8.53 -21.57
CA ALA A 71 -8.99 8.22 -20.76
C ALA A 71 -7.68 8.67 -21.43
N SER A 72 -6.77 9.21 -20.63
CA SER A 72 -5.41 9.59 -21.03
C SER A 72 -4.38 8.95 -20.11
N TYR A 73 -3.20 8.63 -20.62
CA TYR A 73 -2.13 7.95 -19.88
C TYR A 73 -0.87 8.82 -19.74
N ARG A 74 -0.22 8.71 -18.59
CA ARG A 74 1.11 9.27 -18.34
C ARG A 74 1.90 8.37 -17.41
N ASN A 75 3.22 8.27 -17.60
CA ASN A 75 4.12 7.67 -16.61
C ASN A 75 5.37 8.51 -16.38
N ARG A 76 5.84 8.56 -15.13
CA ARG A 76 7.07 9.26 -14.72
C ARG A 76 7.80 8.48 -13.64
N TRP A 77 9.13 8.47 -13.69
CA TRP A 77 9.90 8.12 -12.49
C TRP A 77 9.74 9.20 -11.43
N VAL A 78 9.69 8.78 -10.17
CA VAL A 78 9.85 9.68 -9.04
C VAL A 78 11.31 10.15 -9.01
N ARG A 79 11.54 11.46 -9.15
CA ARG A 79 12.89 12.03 -9.25
C ARG A 79 13.53 12.17 -7.87
N THR A 80 13.92 11.05 -7.27
CA THR A 80 14.65 11.04 -6.00
C THR A 80 16.11 11.47 -6.19
N LYS A 81 16.80 11.81 -5.09
CA LYS A 81 18.25 12.09 -5.14
C LYS A 81 19.05 10.88 -5.65
N GLY A 82 18.70 9.68 -5.19
CA GLY A 82 19.34 8.44 -5.63
C GLY A 82 19.20 8.21 -7.13
N PHE A 83 18.00 8.43 -7.67
CA PHE A 83 17.74 8.40 -9.12
C PHE A 83 18.63 9.40 -9.89
N ALA A 84 18.75 10.63 -9.38
CA ALA A 84 19.60 11.65 -10.02
C ALA A 84 21.09 11.26 -10.01
N PHE A 85 21.59 10.71 -8.91
CA PHE A 85 22.98 10.26 -8.79
C PHE A 85 23.31 9.09 -9.74
N GLU A 86 22.42 8.09 -9.84
CA GLU A 86 22.63 6.99 -10.79
C GLU A 86 22.55 7.48 -12.24
N ARG A 87 21.65 8.42 -12.53
CA ARG A 87 21.54 9.06 -13.85
C ARG A 87 22.80 9.82 -14.23
N GLU A 88 23.41 10.53 -13.29
CA GLU A 88 24.68 11.23 -13.50
C GLU A 88 25.84 10.25 -13.73
N ALA A 89 25.84 9.12 -13.01
CA ALA A 89 26.86 8.08 -13.14
C ALA A 89 26.66 7.13 -14.35
N ASP A 90 25.50 7.19 -15.01
CA ASP A 90 25.05 6.29 -16.09
C ASP A 90 25.10 4.79 -15.71
N ARG A 91 24.84 4.49 -14.44
CA ARG A 91 24.82 3.11 -13.90
C ARG A 91 24.19 3.07 -12.52
N ALA A 92 23.76 1.88 -12.09
CA ALA A 92 23.39 1.66 -10.70
C ALA A 92 24.59 1.88 -9.76
N LEU A 93 24.34 2.55 -8.64
CA LEU A 93 25.32 2.87 -7.60
C LEU A 93 25.05 2.08 -6.33
N TRP A 94 23.78 1.81 -6.01
CA TRP A 94 23.39 1.02 -4.83
C TRP A 94 23.08 -0.43 -5.20
N THR A 95 23.45 -1.35 -4.31
CA THR A 95 22.96 -2.72 -4.33
C THR A 95 21.56 -2.78 -3.72
N GLY A 96 20.83 -3.86 -4.00
CA GLY A 96 19.50 -4.10 -3.47
C GLY A 96 19.47 -4.72 -2.07
N PHE A 97 18.28 -4.87 -1.49
CA PHE A 97 18.03 -5.54 -0.20
C PHE A 97 18.44 -7.02 -0.19
N ALA A 98 18.53 -7.64 -1.36
CA ALA A 98 19.04 -9.00 -1.50
C ALA A 98 20.56 -9.09 -1.29
N GLU A 99 21.29 -7.97 -1.19
CA GLU A 99 22.72 -7.93 -0.92
C GLU A 99 23.04 -7.29 0.45
N PRO A 100 24.16 -7.66 1.08
CA PRO A 100 24.67 -6.92 2.22
C PRO A 100 24.87 -5.44 1.86
N PRO A 101 24.45 -4.49 2.70
CA PRO A 101 24.66 -3.08 2.43
C PRO A 101 26.14 -2.71 2.41
N ASN A 102 26.55 -1.82 1.50
CA ASN A 102 27.90 -1.24 1.51
C ASN A 102 28.00 -0.16 2.60
N VAL A 103 28.35 -0.60 3.82
CA VAL A 103 28.52 0.29 4.98
C VAL A 103 29.89 0.94 5.07
N ALA A 104 30.91 0.39 4.40
CA ALA A 104 32.28 0.88 4.47
C ALA A 104 32.49 2.14 3.62
N GLU A 105 31.96 2.13 2.38
CA GLU A 105 32.07 3.24 1.43
C GLU A 105 30.72 3.47 0.73
N PRO A 106 29.70 3.95 1.46
CA PRO A 106 28.36 4.14 0.90
C PRO A 106 28.37 5.22 -0.19
N PRO A 107 27.75 4.98 -1.37
CA PRO A 107 27.63 5.99 -2.42
C PRO A 107 26.98 7.26 -1.89
N HIS A 108 27.63 8.41 -2.12
CA HIS A 108 27.17 9.72 -1.63
C HIS A 108 26.90 9.77 -0.10
N GLY A 109 27.54 8.91 0.69
CA GLY A 109 27.30 8.82 2.14
C GLY A 109 25.97 8.17 2.54
N MET A 110 25.26 7.56 1.58
CA MET A 110 23.94 6.95 1.80
C MET A 110 24.02 5.43 1.71
N ILE A 111 23.70 4.72 2.79
CA ILE A 111 23.70 3.24 2.81
C ILE A 111 22.65 2.69 1.84
N TYR A 112 21.46 3.29 1.83
CA TYR A 112 20.38 2.96 0.90
C TYR A 112 19.91 4.22 0.18
N LYS A 113 19.53 4.08 -1.10
CA LYS A 113 18.81 5.14 -1.80
C LYS A 113 17.32 5.07 -1.48
N ASN A 114 16.69 6.24 -1.34
CA ASN A 114 15.24 6.32 -1.31
C ASN A 114 14.70 6.14 -2.73
N VAL A 115 13.94 5.07 -2.93
CA VAL A 115 13.35 4.70 -4.23
C VAL A 115 11.93 5.20 -4.42
N ALA A 116 11.24 5.64 -3.35
CA ALA A 116 9.88 6.20 -3.40
C ALA A 116 8.88 5.37 -4.24
N ASN A 117 8.93 4.03 -4.14
CA ASN A 117 8.26 3.12 -5.06
C ASN A 117 7.01 2.43 -4.49
N THR A 118 6.75 2.53 -3.19
CA THR A 118 5.82 1.63 -2.50
C THR A 118 4.38 2.05 -2.67
N ALA A 119 4.01 3.24 -2.19
CA ALA A 119 2.61 3.64 -2.15
C ALA A 119 2.40 5.15 -2.33
N PHE A 120 1.16 5.58 -2.07
CA PHE A 120 0.74 6.96 -2.11
C PHE A 120 0.07 7.39 -0.81
N ALA A 121 0.16 8.68 -0.52
CA ALA A 121 -0.65 9.36 0.49
C ALA A 121 -1.26 10.62 -0.10
N LEU A 122 -2.59 10.75 -0.11
CA LEU A 122 -3.28 11.97 -0.51
C LEU A 122 -3.71 12.74 0.75
N HIS A 123 -2.95 13.76 1.13
CA HIS A 123 -3.27 14.61 2.28
C HIS A 123 -3.80 15.97 1.80
N GLY A 124 -5.10 16.17 1.91
CA GLY A 124 -5.78 17.29 1.27
C GLY A 124 -5.65 17.21 -0.25
N SER A 125 -5.01 18.20 -0.86
CA SER A 125 -4.73 18.23 -2.31
C SER A 125 -3.30 17.83 -2.68
N ARG A 126 -2.49 17.38 -1.71
CA ARG A 126 -1.10 16.99 -1.94
C ARG A 126 -0.97 15.48 -1.97
N LEU A 127 -0.47 14.98 -3.09
CA LEU A 127 -0.15 13.58 -3.29
C LEU A 127 1.33 13.36 -2.98
N HIS A 128 1.62 12.32 -2.19
CA HIS A 128 2.97 11.93 -1.85
C HIS A 128 3.24 10.50 -2.31
N ALA A 129 4.37 10.25 -2.97
CA ALA A 129 4.92 8.92 -3.17
C ALA A 129 5.73 8.52 -1.92
N THR A 130 5.46 7.33 -1.39
CA THR A 130 5.99 6.88 -0.09
C THR A 130 6.85 5.62 -0.25
N TRP A 131 7.83 5.48 0.64
CA TRP A 131 8.69 4.30 0.78
C TRP A 131 9.18 4.23 2.23
N GLU A 132 9.02 3.07 2.86
CA GLU A 132 9.18 2.92 4.32
C GLU A 132 10.58 3.24 4.86
N GLY A 133 11.61 3.27 4.00
CA GLY A 133 12.98 3.58 4.40
C GLY A 133 13.36 5.07 4.39
N GLY A 134 12.44 5.99 4.07
CA GLY A 134 12.81 7.42 3.99
C GLY A 134 11.64 8.38 3.89
N ALA A 135 11.96 9.66 3.72
CA ALA A 135 10.96 10.73 3.61
C ALA A 135 10.07 10.58 2.35
N PRO A 136 8.79 10.97 2.42
CA PRO A 136 7.89 10.96 1.28
C PRO A 136 8.27 12.03 0.25
N HIS A 137 7.87 11.83 -1.01
CA HIS A 137 8.10 12.78 -2.11
C HIS A 137 6.78 13.33 -2.64
N GLU A 138 6.60 14.65 -2.67
CA GLU A 138 5.39 15.24 -3.25
C GLU A 138 5.39 15.09 -4.79
N ILE A 139 4.26 14.63 -5.32
CA ILE A 139 3.98 14.46 -6.74
C ILE A 139 2.83 15.39 -7.13
N ARG A 140 3.05 16.26 -8.11
CA ARG A 140 2.02 17.20 -8.61
C ARG A 140 1.24 16.59 -9.77
N LEU A 141 -0.09 16.58 -9.66
CA LEU A 141 -1.00 16.21 -10.73
C LEU A 141 -1.36 17.43 -11.61
N PRO A 142 -1.68 17.23 -12.90
CA PRO A 142 -1.74 15.95 -13.62
C PRO A 142 -0.40 15.49 -14.22
N ASP A 143 0.66 16.29 -14.11
CA ASP A 143 1.94 16.06 -14.82
C ASP A 143 2.88 15.01 -14.21
N LEU A 144 2.54 14.51 -13.02
CA LEU A 144 3.38 13.60 -12.23
C LEU A 144 4.77 14.20 -11.95
N GLU A 145 4.84 15.52 -11.82
CA GLU A 145 6.08 16.22 -11.50
C GLU A 145 6.48 15.90 -10.06
N THR A 146 7.71 15.43 -9.86
CA THR A 146 8.28 15.30 -8.51
C THR A 146 8.70 16.67 -8.01
N VAL A 147 8.00 17.18 -7.00
CA VAL A 147 8.27 18.49 -6.40
C VAL A 147 9.50 18.41 -5.49
N GLY A 148 9.62 17.33 -4.72
CA GLY A 148 10.73 17.10 -3.80
C GLY A 148 10.32 16.29 -2.57
N GLN A 149 11.29 16.09 -1.67
CA GLN A 149 11.06 15.46 -0.38
C GLN A 149 10.26 16.36 0.55
N VAL A 150 9.43 15.76 1.40
CA VAL A 150 8.63 16.46 2.41
C VAL A 150 9.15 16.09 3.79
N ASP A 151 9.61 17.10 4.54
CA ASP A 151 10.16 16.96 5.89
C ASP A 151 9.37 17.72 6.97
N PHE A 152 8.20 18.26 6.60
CA PHE A 152 7.29 19.01 7.48
C PHE A 152 7.98 20.17 8.22
N ASP A 153 8.59 21.08 7.46
CA ASP A 153 9.39 22.21 7.95
C ASP A 153 10.60 21.75 8.79
N GLY A 154 11.28 20.70 8.31
CA GLY A 154 12.46 20.11 8.94
C GLY A 154 12.18 19.35 10.25
N ARG A 155 10.92 19.03 10.56
CA ARG A 155 10.54 18.30 11.79
C ARG A 155 10.65 16.79 11.65
N LEU A 156 10.60 16.25 10.43
CA LEU A 156 10.79 14.83 10.17
C LEU A 156 12.28 14.49 10.09
N ASP A 157 12.74 13.73 11.07
CA ASP A 157 14.14 13.31 11.24
C ASP A 157 14.31 11.78 11.24
N TYR A 158 13.27 11.04 10.83
CA TYR A 158 13.21 9.58 10.84
C TYR A 158 12.47 9.08 9.60
N PRO A 159 12.58 7.79 9.22
CA PRO A 159 11.82 7.26 8.09
C PRO A 159 10.31 7.49 8.22
N PHE A 160 9.61 7.41 7.10
CA PHE A 160 8.17 7.61 7.03
C PHE A 160 7.55 6.37 6.41
N THR A 161 6.51 5.81 7.05
CA THR A 161 5.84 4.60 6.58
C THR A 161 5.35 4.76 5.14
N ALA A 162 5.35 3.66 4.38
CA ALA A 162 4.68 3.64 3.09
C ALA A 162 3.16 3.84 3.22
N HIS A 163 2.58 3.53 4.37
CA HIS A 163 1.13 3.40 4.57
C HIS A 163 0.53 4.41 5.56
N PRO A 164 0.78 5.73 5.45
CA PRO A 164 0.13 6.68 6.34
C PRO A 164 -1.39 6.62 6.15
N LYS A 165 -2.14 6.90 7.22
CA LYS A 165 -3.60 6.90 7.18
C LYS A 165 -4.10 8.34 7.23
N VAL A 166 -4.92 8.72 6.24
CA VAL A 166 -5.53 10.05 6.18
C VAL A 166 -6.98 9.92 6.63
N ASP A 167 -7.32 10.63 7.71
CA ASP A 167 -8.70 10.75 8.17
C ASP A 167 -9.36 11.91 7.42
N GLU A 168 -10.22 11.63 6.45
CA GLU A 168 -10.87 12.67 5.64
C GLU A 168 -11.84 13.55 6.43
N VAL A 169 -12.27 13.13 7.63
CA VAL A 169 -13.18 13.90 8.48
C VAL A 169 -12.41 14.95 9.28
N THR A 170 -11.26 14.59 9.86
CA THR A 170 -10.43 15.55 10.62
C THR A 170 -9.41 16.28 9.74
N GLY A 171 -9.10 15.71 8.57
CA GLY A 171 -8.01 16.15 7.70
C GLY A 171 -6.63 15.84 8.27
N GLU A 172 -6.53 15.02 9.32
CA GLU A 172 -5.25 14.59 9.88
C GLU A 172 -4.65 13.44 9.07
N MET A 173 -3.34 13.50 8.83
CA MET A 173 -2.56 12.37 8.33
C MET A 173 -1.73 11.79 9.48
N VAL A 174 -1.96 10.52 9.76
CA VAL A 174 -1.28 9.77 10.81
C VAL A 174 -0.21 8.89 10.15
N PHE A 175 0.97 8.82 10.76
CA PHE A 175 2.07 8.01 10.24
C PHE A 175 2.95 7.50 11.39
N PHE A 176 3.83 6.56 11.06
CA PHE A 176 4.98 6.23 11.88
C PHE A 176 6.21 6.04 11.01
N GLY A 177 7.37 5.93 11.64
CA GLY A 177 8.64 5.56 11.05
C GLY A 177 9.31 4.48 11.86
N TYR A 178 10.02 3.57 11.20
CA TYR A 178 10.81 2.54 11.85
C TYR A 178 12.13 2.34 11.11
N THR A 179 13.07 1.66 11.75
CA THR A 179 14.29 1.17 11.08
C THR A 179 14.49 -0.29 11.46
N LEU A 180 15.31 -1.00 10.69
CA LEU A 180 15.61 -2.41 10.94
C LEU A 180 16.51 -2.61 12.17
N TRP A 181 17.13 -1.56 12.71
CA TRP A 181 18.16 -1.65 13.75
C TRP A 181 17.76 -0.97 15.06
N MET A 182 16.99 0.11 15.01
CA MET A 182 16.62 0.84 16.23
C MET A 182 15.38 0.18 16.87
N PRO A 183 15.40 -0.11 18.18
CA PRO A 183 14.29 -0.75 18.90
C PRO A 183 13.21 0.28 19.29
N TYR A 184 12.80 1.13 18.35
CA TYR A 184 11.70 2.07 18.53
C TYR A 184 11.13 2.52 17.18
N ILE A 185 9.89 2.97 17.22
CA ILE A 185 9.27 3.75 16.14
C ILE A 185 9.17 5.21 16.54
N LYS A 186 9.10 6.11 15.56
CA LYS A 186 8.60 7.47 15.78
C LYS A 186 7.21 7.60 15.18
N TYR A 187 6.25 7.98 15.98
CA TYR A 187 4.84 8.12 15.63
C TYR A 187 4.50 9.59 15.47
N GLY A 188 3.76 9.96 14.42
CA GLY A 188 3.40 11.34 14.15
C GLY A 188 2.00 11.57 13.61
N VAL A 189 1.48 12.76 13.88
CA VAL A 189 0.23 13.29 13.33
C VAL A 189 0.50 14.62 12.65
N VAL A 190 0.11 14.72 11.39
CA VAL A 190 0.14 15.94 10.60
C VAL A 190 -1.28 16.49 10.53
N GLY A 191 -1.49 17.72 11.00
CA GLY A 191 -2.80 18.36 10.99
C GLY A 191 -3.28 18.75 9.57
N PRO A 192 -4.54 19.18 9.41
CA PRO A 192 -5.08 19.64 8.12
C PRO A 192 -4.36 20.87 7.56
N ASP A 193 -3.67 21.63 8.41
CA ASP A 193 -2.80 22.75 8.04
C ASP A 193 -1.42 22.31 7.51
N ARG A 194 -1.17 20.99 7.49
CA ARG A 194 0.07 20.31 7.07
C ARG A 194 1.23 20.47 8.05
N ARG A 195 0.96 20.80 9.31
CA ARG A 195 1.99 20.87 10.35
C ARG A 195 2.10 19.55 11.10
N LEU A 196 3.33 19.08 11.29
CA LEU A 196 3.64 17.99 12.21
C LEU A 196 3.54 18.50 13.66
N ASP A 197 2.39 18.27 14.28
CA ASP A 197 2.02 18.85 15.58
C ASP A 197 2.14 17.86 16.76
N HIS A 198 2.17 16.56 16.47
CA HIS A 198 2.43 15.49 17.42
C HIS A 198 3.48 14.57 16.82
N TYR A 199 4.59 14.34 17.52
CA TYR A 199 5.68 13.48 17.07
C TYR A 199 6.42 12.90 18.27
N VAL A 200 6.26 11.60 18.53
CA VAL A 200 6.73 10.94 19.75
C VAL A 200 7.46 9.65 19.43
N GLN A 201 8.41 9.27 20.29
CA GLN A 201 9.10 7.99 20.19
C GLN A 201 8.36 6.93 21.00
N ILE A 202 8.16 5.74 20.41
CA ILE A 202 7.55 4.58 21.07
C ILE A 202 8.58 3.45 21.08
N PRO A 203 9.09 3.06 22.27
CA PRO A 203 10.07 1.98 22.38
C PRO A 203 9.44 0.62 22.06
N LEU A 204 10.24 -0.24 21.44
CA LEU A 204 9.96 -1.65 21.19
C LEU A 204 10.96 -2.50 21.99
N ASP A 205 10.58 -3.73 22.36
CA ASP A 205 11.55 -4.67 22.94
C ASP A 205 12.54 -5.18 21.89
N VAL A 206 12.13 -5.17 20.61
CA VAL A 206 12.91 -5.67 19.49
C VAL A 206 12.53 -4.98 18.19
N PRO A 207 13.49 -4.65 17.30
CA PRO A 207 13.18 -4.15 15.97
C PRO A 207 12.48 -5.23 15.14
N VAL A 208 11.42 -4.81 14.45
CA VAL A 208 10.64 -5.64 13.53
C VAL A 208 10.41 -4.91 12.22
N MET A 209 10.10 -5.65 11.16
CA MET A 209 9.42 -5.07 10.00
C MET A 209 7.99 -4.73 10.40
N MET A 210 7.72 -3.43 10.58
CA MET A 210 6.38 -2.91 10.81
C MET A 210 5.93 -2.21 9.52
N HIS A 211 5.30 -2.96 8.62
CA HIS A 211 4.97 -2.46 7.28
C HIS A 211 3.76 -1.51 7.29
N ASP A 212 2.67 -1.95 7.92
CA ASP A 212 1.41 -1.20 8.00
C ASP A 212 0.92 -1.06 9.45
N PHE A 213 -0.09 -0.23 9.63
CA PHE A 213 -0.75 0.05 10.90
C PHE A 213 -2.20 0.45 10.63
N ALA A 214 -3.00 0.66 11.67
CA ALA A 214 -4.37 1.14 11.50
C ALA A 214 -4.69 2.32 12.41
N VAL A 215 -5.70 3.08 12.05
CA VAL A 215 -6.27 4.14 12.88
C VAL A 215 -7.75 3.87 13.08
N THR A 216 -8.30 4.37 14.18
CA THR A 216 -9.74 4.53 14.41
C THR A 216 -10.02 6.02 14.61
N GLU A 217 -11.24 6.39 14.97
CA GLU A 217 -11.56 7.78 15.34
C GLU A 217 -10.63 8.30 16.46
N HIS A 218 -10.41 7.49 17.50
CA HIS A 218 -9.67 7.91 18.71
C HIS A 218 -8.32 7.21 18.91
N TYR A 219 -8.07 6.08 18.25
CA TYR A 219 -6.89 5.25 18.50
C TYR A 219 -6.04 5.02 17.25
N THR A 220 -4.82 4.57 17.49
CA THR A 220 -3.86 4.05 16.52
C THR A 220 -3.45 2.66 16.97
N ILE A 221 -3.35 1.74 16.02
CA ILE A 221 -3.07 0.32 16.24
C ILE A 221 -1.74 0.00 15.55
N PHE A 222 -0.71 -0.27 16.34
CA PHE A 222 0.60 -0.69 15.85
C PHE A 222 0.70 -2.21 15.79
N LEU A 223 1.21 -2.71 14.68
CA LEU A 223 1.36 -4.14 14.41
C LEU A 223 2.79 -4.57 14.74
N HIS A 224 3.05 -4.91 16.00
CA HIS A 224 4.35 -5.42 16.44
C HIS A 224 4.41 -6.93 16.24
N LEU A 225 4.61 -7.31 14.98
CA LEU A 225 4.54 -8.68 14.51
C LEU A 225 5.93 -9.36 14.54
N PRO A 226 6.00 -10.70 14.65
CA PRO A 226 7.24 -11.42 14.87
C PRO A 226 8.09 -11.57 13.60
N TYR A 227 8.21 -10.55 12.75
CA TYR A 227 9.18 -10.52 11.64
C TYR A 227 10.37 -9.65 12.03
N THR A 228 11.38 -10.29 12.62
CA THR A 228 12.37 -9.57 13.41
C THR A 228 13.71 -9.45 12.72
N PHE A 229 14.40 -8.33 12.97
CA PHE A 229 15.79 -8.18 12.59
C PHE A 229 16.70 -8.67 13.72
N ARG A 230 17.72 -9.48 13.39
CA ARG A 230 18.73 -9.99 14.33
C ARG A 230 20.12 -9.80 13.76
N LEU A 231 20.96 -9.05 14.47
CA LEU A 231 22.35 -8.84 14.08
C LEU A 231 23.14 -10.16 14.12
N GLU A 232 22.82 -11.03 15.07
CA GLU A 232 23.47 -12.33 15.26
C GLU A 232 23.28 -13.24 14.04
N ARG A 233 22.20 -13.06 13.26
CA ARG A 233 22.02 -13.76 11.97
C ARG A 233 23.03 -13.28 10.93
N MET A 234 23.24 -11.97 10.83
CA MET A 234 24.23 -11.40 9.91
C MET A 234 25.65 -11.86 10.26
N GLU A 235 25.98 -11.92 11.55
CA GLU A 235 27.29 -12.43 12.02
C GLU A 235 27.52 -13.89 11.62
N ARG A 236 26.45 -14.68 11.46
CA ARG A 236 26.50 -16.05 10.94
C ARG A 236 26.37 -16.16 9.41
N GLY A 237 26.27 -15.03 8.70
CA GLY A 237 26.05 -15.01 7.24
C GLY A 237 24.63 -15.39 6.81
N GLU A 238 23.67 -15.37 7.73
CA GLU A 238 22.24 -15.62 7.49
C GLU A 238 21.51 -14.32 7.11
N VAL A 239 20.30 -14.45 6.57
CA VAL A 239 19.42 -13.28 6.34
C VAL A 239 19.01 -12.67 7.68
N PRO A 240 19.26 -11.37 7.93
CA PRO A 240 18.97 -10.73 9.22
C PRO A 240 17.49 -10.75 9.62
N LEU A 241 16.61 -10.68 8.62
CA LEU A 241 15.17 -10.61 8.77
C LEU A 241 14.56 -12.01 8.64
N ALA A 242 13.82 -12.44 9.66
CA ALA A 242 13.02 -13.65 9.56
C ALA A 242 11.80 -13.62 10.48
N PHE A 243 10.83 -14.47 10.14
CA PHE A 243 9.65 -14.71 10.95
C PHE A 243 9.98 -15.62 12.14
N GLU A 244 9.51 -15.26 13.34
CA GLU A 244 9.67 -16.03 14.59
C GLU A 244 8.34 -16.69 14.95
N PRO A 245 8.08 -17.96 14.55
CA PRO A 245 6.78 -18.60 14.76
C PRO A 245 6.43 -18.82 16.24
N ASP A 246 7.44 -18.88 17.11
CA ASP A 246 7.27 -19.11 18.56
C ASP A 246 7.04 -17.80 19.35
N ARG A 247 7.06 -16.64 18.68
CA ARG A 247 6.85 -15.33 19.31
C ARG A 247 5.43 -14.83 19.01
N PRO A 248 4.64 -14.41 20.03
CA PRO A 248 3.30 -13.90 19.79
C PRO A 248 3.32 -12.61 18.98
N SER A 249 2.22 -12.37 18.26
CA SER A 249 1.98 -11.07 17.63
C SER A 249 1.40 -10.11 18.65
N ARG A 250 1.94 -8.89 18.70
CA ARG A 250 1.55 -7.87 19.68
C ARG A 250 0.88 -6.70 18.96
N PHE A 251 -0.27 -6.28 19.46
CA PHE A 251 -1.06 -5.19 18.90
C PHE A 251 -1.10 -4.05 19.91
N GLY A 252 -0.49 -2.92 19.57
CA GLY A 252 -0.36 -1.76 20.43
C GLY A 252 -1.46 -0.75 20.13
N ILE A 253 -2.41 -0.55 21.04
CA ILE A 253 -3.48 0.43 20.90
C ILE A 253 -3.11 1.69 21.69
N LEU A 254 -2.99 2.80 20.97
CA LEU A 254 -2.56 4.10 21.49
C LEU A 254 -3.62 5.17 21.16
N PRO A 255 -4.03 6.04 22.11
CA PRO A 255 -4.81 7.23 21.75
C PRO A 255 -4.06 8.06 20.70
N ARG A 256 -4.73 8.57 19.64
CA ARG A 256 -4.07 9.20 18.47
C ARG A 256 -3.07 10.32 18.79
N ARG A 257 -3.23 11.02 19.92
CA ARG A 257 -2.30 12.09 20.37
C ARG A 257 -1.62 11.76 21.70
N GLY A 258 -1.58 10.49 22.08
CA GLY A 258 -0.92 10.00 23.28
C GLY A 258 0.53 9.62 23.06
N ASP A 259 1.22 9.27 24.14
CA ASP A 259 2.61 8.80 24.11
C ASP A 259 2.74 7.34 24.58
N ALA A 260 3.97 6.82 24.56
CA ALA A 260 4.27 5.44 24.91
C ALA A 260 3.72 4.99 26.29
N SER A 261 3.54 5.89 27.25
CA SER A 261 2.98 5.57 28.57
C SER A 261 1.50 5.20 28.54
N GLN A 262 0.79 5.59 27.47
CA GLN A 262 -0.63 5.32 27.25
C GLN A 262 -0.87 4.11 26.34
N MET A 263 0.20 3.46 25.88
CA MET A 263 0.12 2.28 25.02
C MET A 263 -0.49 1.09 25.75
N ARG A 264 -1.45 0.44 25.11
CA ARG A 264 -2.03 -0.83 25.59
C ARG A 264 -1.72 -1.95 24.62
N TRP A 265 -0.97 -2.94 25.10
CA TRP A 265 -0.59 -4.10 24.29
C TRP A 265 -1.54 -5.26 24.49
N PHE A 266 -1.93 -5.88 23.39
CA PHE A 266 -2.66 -7.14 23.34
C PHE A 266 -1.80 -8.18 22.62
N GLU A 267 -1.90 -9.44 23.05
CA GLU A 267 -1.14 -10.54 22.44
C GLU A 267 -2.08 -11.58 21.85
N LEU A 268 -1.73 -12.06 20.66
CA LEU A 268 -2.42 -13.12 19.93
C LEU A 268 -1.38 -14.10 19.35
N PRO A 269 -1.81 -15.29 18.89
CA PRO A 269 -0.92 -16.24 18.23
C PRO A 269 -0.08 -15.60 17.11
N ALA A 270 1.09 -16.15 16.85
CA ALA A 270 2.00 -15.64 15.83
C ALA A 270 1.32 -15.57 14.45
N CYS A 271 1.40 -14.40 13.82
CA CYS A 271 0.93 -14.14 12.47
C CYS A 271 1.73 -12.99 11.86
N PHE A 272 1.56 -12.78 10.55
CA PHE A 272 2.04 -11.58 9.89
C PHE A 272 0.89 -10.91 9.14
N ILE A 273 0.92 -9.59 9.06
CA ILE A 273 -0.07 -8.78 8.35
C ILE A 273 0.74 -7.79 7.53
N PHE A 274 0.62 -7.88 6.19
CA PHE A 274 1.15 -6.83 5.32
C PHE A 274 0.20 -5.65 5.30
N HIS A 275 -1.08 -5.88 4.97
CA HIS A 275 -2.04 -4.79 4.77
C HIS A 275 -3.28 -4.94 5.63
N VAL A 276 -3.77 -3.80 6.10
CA VAL A 276 -5.05 -3.67 6.79
C VAL A 276 -6.11 -3.09 5.85
N TRP A 277 -7.33 -3.61 5.91
CA TRP A 277 -8.47 -2.93 5.26
C TRP A 277 -8.78 -1.64 5.99
N ASN A 278 -9.02 -1.74 7.30
CA ASN A 278 -9.43 -0.63 8.14
C ASN A 278 -9.43 -1.01 9.62
N ALA A 279 -9.62 -0.04 10.50
CA ALA A 279 -10.02 -0.27 11.87
C ALA A 279 -11.09 0.73 12.32
N TYR A 280 -11.88 0.35 13.32
CA TYR A 280 -12.94 1.20 13.87
C TYR A 280 -13.29 0.80 15.31
N GLU A 281 -14.10 1.62 15.98
CA GLU A 281 -14.53 1.41 17.36
C GLU A 281 -15.99 0.94 17.45
N GLU A 282 -16.28 0.04 18.38
CA GLU A 282 -17.63 -0.40 18.75
C GLU A 282 -17.75 -0.49 20.28
N GLY A 283 -18.24 0.60 20.90
CA GLY A 283 -18.30 0.70 22.36
C GLY A 283 -16.89 0.71 22.97
N SER A 284 -16.58 -0.25 23.83
CA SER A 284 -15.22 -0.41 24.41
C SER A 284 -14.24 -1.14 23.48
N ARG A 285 -14.71 -1.62 22.33
CA ARG A 285 -13.92 -2.49 21.46
C ARG A 285 -13.29 -1.72 20.31
N VAL A 286 -12.08 -2.09 19.99
CA VAL A 286 -11.39 -1.72 18.75
C VAL A 286 -11.41 -2.94 17.83
N VAL A 287 -11.92 -2.76 16.61
CA VAL A 287 -12.00 -3.79 15.58
C VAL A 287 -10.97 -3.47 14.49
N LEU A 288 -10.18 -4.46 14.08
CA LEU A 288 -9.22 -4.38 12.99
C LEU A 288 -9.58 -5.42 11.93
N LEU A 289 -9.70 -4.99 10.68
CA LEU A 289 -9.88 -5.86 9.52
C LEU A 289 -8.55 -5.92 8.75
N ALA A 290 -7.98 -7.11 8.57
CA ALA A 290 -6.65 -7.24 7.98
C ALA A 290 -6.45 -8.54 7.19
N SER A 291 -5.50 -8.50 6.25
CA SER A 291 -5.00 -9.68 5.58
C SER A 291 -3.97 -10.38 6.47
N ARG A 292 -4.33 -11.52 7.06
CA ARG A 292 -3.48 -12.26 8.00
C ARG A 292 -2.84 -13.46 7.32
N LEU A 293 -1.53 -13.55 7.44
CA LEU A 293 -0.69 -14.68 7.06
C LEU A 293 -0.32 -15.48 8.32
N ALA A 294 -0.28 -16.79 8.23
CA ALA A 294 0.25 -17.63 9.32
C ALA A 294 1.79 -17.54 9.44
N HIS A 295 2.47 -17.23 8.33
CA HIS A 295 3.93 -17.16 8.20
C HIS A 295 4.29 -16.32 6.96
N THR A 296 5.49 -15.72 6.91
CA THR A 296 6.04 -15.09 5.70
C THR A 296 7.57 -15.25 5.61
N ASP A 297 8.09 -15.37 4.38
CA ASP A 297 9.51 -15.40 4.03
C ASP A 297 9.90 -14.28 3.03
N VAL A 298 9.15 -13.17 3.00
CA VAL A 298 9.27 -12.12 1.96
C VAL A 298 10.69 -11.58 1.73
N MET A 299 11.54 -11.48 2.77
CA MET A 299 12.93 -11.02 2.65
C MET A 299 13.96 -12.17 2.65
N GLY A 300 13.52 -13.42 2.78
CA GLY A 300 14.36 -14.58 3.08
C GLY A 300 14.47 -15.60 1.96
N ALA A 301 15.42 -16.52 2.09
CA ALA A 301 15.44 -17.75 1.30
C ALA A 301 14.41 -18.74 1.87
N PRO A 302 13.66 -19.48 1.03
CA PRO A 302 12.74 -20.51 1.49
C PRO A 302 13.47 -21.51 2.41
N SER A 303 13.02 -21.66 3.65
CA SER A 303 13.57 -22.64 4.61
C SER A 303 12.70 -23.91 4.61
N ALA A 304 13.19 -25.01 5.18
CA ALA A 304 12.38 -26.24 5.29
C ALA A 304 11.09 -26.05 6.12
N GLN A 305 10.99 -24.96 6.91
CA GLN A 305 9.80 -24.55 7.66
C GLN A 305 8.78 -23.78 6.80
N THR A 306 9.15 -23.34 5.58
CA THR A 306 8.28 -22.58 4.66
C THR A 306 7.38 -23.46 3.80
N LYS A 307 7.32 -24.78 4.04
CA LYS A 307 6.38 -25.71 3.40
C LYS A 307 4.94 -25.56 3.94
N GLY A 308 4.46 -24.34 4.07
CA GLY A 308 3.15 -23.99 4.60
C GLY A 308 2.38 -23.05 3.69
N ASP A 309 1.10 -22.88 3.98
CA ASP A 309 0.24 -21.91 3.31
C ASP A 309 0.63 -20.48 3.74
N ASN A 310 1.27 -19.72 2.85
CA ASN A 310 1.73 -18.34 3.07
C ASN A 310 0.75 -17.29 2.50
N GLY A 311 -0.46 -17.70 2.09
CA GLY A 311 -1.45 -16.77 1.56
C GLY A 311 -2.10 -15.94 2.67
N GLY A 312 -2.16 -14.62 2.46
CA GLY A 312 -2.99 -13.73 3.26
C GLY A 312 -4.47 -14.08 3.12
N ARG A 313 -5.23 -13.91 4.19
CA ARG A 313 -6.69 -14.16 4.23
C ARG A 313 -7.38 -13.04 4.97
N ALA A 314 -8.67 -12.86 4.71
CA ALA A 314 -9.47 -11.88 5.45
C ALA A 314 -9.70 -12.34 6.90
N TRP A 315 -9.28 -11.53 7.87
CA TRP A 315 -9.49 -11.75 9.30
C TRP A 315 -10.03 -10.51 10.00
N ARG A 316 -10.80 -10.75 11.07
CA ARG A 316 -11.26 -9.74 12.03
C ARG A 316 -10.56 -9.95 13.36
N PHE A 317 -9.94 -8.90 13.86
CA PHE A 317 -9.37 -8.83 15.20
C PHE A 317 -10.23 -7.91 16.06
N THR A 318 -10.48 -8.30 17.31
CA THR A 318 -11.25 -7.50 18.26
C THR A 318 -10.48 -7.38 19.56
N PHE A 319 -10.31 -6.15 20.04
CA PHE A 319 -9.62 -5.81 21.28
C PHE A 319 -10.56 -5.05 22.21
N ASP A 320 -10.90 -5.61 23.36
CA ASP A 320 -11.79 -4.95 24.31
C ASP A 320 -10.97 -4.13 25.32
N LEU A 321 -11.06 -2.82 25.22
CA LEU A 321 -10.34 -1.91 26.10
C LEU A 321 -10.88 -1.92 27.54
N ALA A 322 -12.09 -2.38 27.80
CA ALA A 322 -12.60 -2.46 29.16
C ALA A 322 -12.09 -3.72 29.90
N THR A 323 -12.04 -4.86 29.20
CA THR A 323 -11.72 -6.16 29.82
C THR A 323 -10.29 -6.62 29.60
N GLY A 324 -9.60 -6.11 28.58
CA GLY A 324 -8.29 -6.59 28.15
C GLY A 324 -8.34 -7.85 27.27
N GLU A 325 -9.53 -8.30 26.85
CA GLU A 325 -9.69 -9.45 25.97
C GLU A 325 -9.29 -9.13 24.52
N ALA A 326 -8.62 -10.08 23.84
CA ALA A 326 -8.34 -10.03 22.41
C ALA A 326 -8.77 -11.32 21.71
N LYS A 327 -9.34 -11.21 20.51
CA LYS A 327 -9.79 -12.34 19.68
C LYS A 327 -9.47 -12.10 18.21
N GLU A 328 -9.26 -13.20 17.48
CA GLU A 328 -9.14 -13.22 16.02
C GLU A 328 -10.12 -14.22 15.39
N GLU A 329 -10.75 -13.82 14.29
CA GLU A 329 -11.74 -14.61 13.56
C GLU A 329 -11.45 -14.57 12.06
N GLN A 330 -11.29 -15.72 11.42
CA GLN A 330 -11.14 -15.79 9.98
C GLN A 330 -12.49 -15.54 9.29
N ILE A 331 -12.51 -14.63 8.31
CA ILE A 331 -13.71 -14.24 7.56
C ILE A 331 -13.85 -15.06 6.27
N ASP A 332 -12.74 -15.32 5.58
CA ASP A 332 -12.70 -16.01 4.29
C ASP A 332 -11.41 -16.85 4.17
N ASP A 333 -11.40 -17.89 3.35
CA ASP A 333 -10.26 -18.75 3.09
C ASP A 333 -9.52 -18.45 1.78
N VAL A 334 -10.05 -17.56 0.95
CA VAL A 334 -9.41 -17.06 -0.27
C VAL A 334 -8.09 -16.36 0.04
N HIS A 335 -7.05 -16.71 -0.72
CA HIS A 335 -5.77 -16.01 -0.70
C HIS A 335 -5.94 -14.61 -1.27
N ALA A 336 -5.92 -13.60 -0.42
CA ALA A 336 -6.15 -12.22 -0.80
C ALA A 336 -5.38 -11.24 0.08
N ASP A 337 -4.85 -10.18 -0.53
CA ASP A 337 -4.11 -9.08 0.12
C ASP A 337 -4.27 -7.79 -0.71
N PHE A 338 -3.45 -6.75 -0.53
CA PHE A 338 -3.63 -5.43 -1.18
C PHE A 338 -5.06 -4.90 -0.92
N THR A 339 -5.35 -4.77 0.36
CA THR A 339 -6.68 -4.50 0.90
C THR A 339 -7.08 -3.04 0.70
N ARG A 340 -8.29 -2.81 0.18
CA ARG A 340 -8.82 -1.47 -0.09
C ARG A 340 -10.24 -1.32 0.43
N ILE A 341 -10.56 -0.11 0.88
CA ILE A 341 -11.91 0.32 1.25
C ILE A 341 -12.25 1.58 0.46
N ASP A 342 -13.43 2.14 0.73
CA ASP A 342 -13.66 3.55 0.46
C ASP A 342 -12.82 4.41 1.43
N ASP A 343 -11.78 5.07 0.92
CA ASP A 343 -10.80 5.80 1.74
C ASP A 343 -11.45 6.87 2.65
N ARG A 344 -12.65 7.37 2.28
CA ARG A 344 -13.49 8.30 3.09
C ARG A 344 -13.91 7.72 4.45
N LEU A 345 -13.85 6.40 4.60
CA LEU A 345 -14.22 5.66 5.82
C LEU A 345 -12.99 5.21 6.62
N THR A 346 -11.78 5.67 6.27
CA THR A 346 -10.57 5.37 7.04
C THR A 346 -10.77 5.74 8.52
N GLY A 347 -10.57 4.78 9.41
CA GLY A 347 -10.76 4.94 10.85
C GLY A 347 -12.21 4.83 11.34
N ARG A 348 -13.15 4.57 10.44
CA ARG A 348 -14.60 4.47 10.72
C ARG A 348 -15.14 3.14 10.26
N LYS A 349 -16.28 2.74 10.81
CA LYS A 349 -16.90 1.47 10.44
C LYS A 349 -17.24 1.46 8.95
N ASN A 350 -16.67 0.49 8.24
CA ASN A 350 -16.96 0.18 6.84
C ASN A 350 -17.59 -1.21 6.75
N ARG A 351 -18.47 -1.41 5.78
CA ARG A 351 -19.10 -2.71 5.51
C ARG A 351 -18.45 -3.42 4.32
N PHE A 352 -17.95 -2.67 3.35
CA PHE A 352 -17.40 -3.20 2.13
C PHE A 352 -15.90 -2.97 2.05
N GLY A 353 -15.23 -3.87 1.35
CA GLY A 353 -13.81 -3.77 1.05
C GLY A 353 -13.45 -4.69 -0.11
N THR A 354 -12.30 -4.45 -0.74
CA THR A 354 -11.76 -5.29 -1.81
C THR A 354 -10.35 -5.74 -1.49
N ALA A 355 -9.90 -6.83 -2.09
CA ALA A 355 -8.51 -7.25 -2.06
C ALA A 355 -8.13 -7.95 -3.37
N ALA A 356 -6.86 -7.84 -3.74
CA ALA A 356 -6.26 -8.60 -4.81
C ALA A 356 -6.24 -10.10 -4.46
N ARG A 357 -6.74 -10.94 -5.36
CA ARG A 357 -6.73 -12.40 -5.22
C ARG A 357 -5.40 -12.96 -5.72
N PHE A 358 -4.72 -13.71 -4.88
CA PHE A 358 -3.44 -14.34 -5.21
C PHE A 358 -3.62 -15.77 -5.71
N VAL A 359 -2.76 -16.16 -6.65
CA VAL A 359 -2.67 -17.54 -7.14
C VAL A 359 -2.02 -18.41 -6.06
N LYS A 360 -2.82 -19.29 -5.46
CA LYS A 360 -2.35 -20.23 -4.44
C LYS A 360 -1.23 -21.14 -4.95
N GLY A 361 -0.15 -21.23 -4.19
CA GLY A 361 0.96 -22.16 -4.45
C GLY A 361 1.87 -21.76 -5.62
N SER A 362 1.76 -20.52 -6.10
CA SER A 362 2.68 -19.98 -7.10
C SER A 362 4.01 -19.57 -6.48
N GLU A 363 5.11 -19.72 -7.22
CA GLU A 363 6.44 -19.23 -6.84
C GLU A 363 6.54 -17.70 -6.93
N MET A 364 5.82 -17.08 -7.87
CA MET A 364 5.72 -15.63 -8.01
C MET A 364 4.40 -15.14 -7.40
N PRO A 365 4.34 -13.90 -6.88
CA PRO A 365 3.13 -13.34 -6.28
C PRO A 365 2.11 -12.90 -7.35
N TRP A 366 1.64 -13.85 -8.16
CA TRP A 366 0.65 -13.61 -9.20
C TRP A 366 -0.71 -13.25 -8.60
N ILE A 367 -1.29 -12.15 -9.07
CA ILE A 367 -2.64 -11.70 -8.73
C ILE A 367 -3.56 -11.97 -9.91
N ASP A 368 -4.52 -12.88 -9.78
CA ASP A 368 -5.38 -13.32 -10.90
C ASP A 368 -6.83 -12.82 -10.81
N GLY A 369 -7.14 -11.98 -9.83
CA GLY A 369 -8.45 -11.40 -9.67
C GLY A 369 -8.57 -10.39 -8.54
N VAL A 370 -9.80 -9.97 -8.28
CA VAL A 370 -10.17 -9.14 -7.13
C VAL A 370 -11.36 -9.75 -6.42
N VAL A 371 -11.28 -9.80 -5.10
CA VAL A 371 -12.35 -10.23 -4.20
C VAL A 371 -12.98 -8.97 -3.60
N ARG A 372 -14.30 -8.88 -3.60
CA ARG A 372 -15.09 -7.91 -2.87
C ARG A 372 -15.73 -8.59 -1.67
N TYR A 373 -15.67 -7.95 -0.51
CA TYR A 373 -16.24 -8.42 0.74
C TYR A 373 -17.43 -7.56 1.17
N ASP A 374 -18.45 -8.20 1.73
CA ASP A 374 -19.50 -7.62 2.57
C ASP A 374 -19.31 -8.17 3.99
N PHE A 375 -18.59 -7.42 4.82
CA PHE A 375 -18.15 -7.86 6.15
C PHE A 375 -19.31 -8.05 7.14
N ASP A 376 -20.43 -7.36 6.92
CA ASP A 376 -21.64 -7.49 7.75
C ASP A 376 -22.38 -8.78 7.42
N LYS A 377 -22.44 -9.16 6.13
CA LYS A 377 -23.16 -10.37 5.69
C LYS A 377 -22.28 -11.61 5.63
N GLY A 378 -20.97 -11.48 5.79
CA GLY A 378 -20.01 -12.59 5.65
C GLY A 378 -20.05 -13.19 4.25
N ARG A 379 -20.12 -12.35 3.21
CA ARG A 379 -20.18 -12.79 1.80
C ARG A 379 -19.07 -12.13 1.00
N SER A 380 -18.58 -12.84 0.00
CA SER A 380 -17.66 -12.31 -0.99
C SER A 380 -18.15 -12.55 -2.42
N ASP A 381 -17.72 -11.70 -3.33
CA ASP A 381 -17.90 -11.81 -4.77
C ASP A 381 -16.52 -11.63 -5.45
N THR A 382 -16.26 -12.29 -6.56
CA THR A 382 -14.92 -12.34 -7.16
C THR A 382 -14.98 -12.11 -8.66
N HIS A 383 -14.11 -11.22 -9.15
CA HIS A 383 -13.78 -11.14 -10.56
C HIS A 383 -12.42 -11.79 -10.81
N VAL A 384 -12.38 -12.86 -11.62
CA VAL A 384 -11.14 -13.46 -12.12
C VAL A 384 -10.79 -12.83 -13.47
N PHE A 385 -9.55 -12.36 -13.63
CA PHE A 385 -9.12 -11.61 -14.81
C PHE A 385 -9.09 -12.43 -16.09
N GLY A 386 -9.00 -13.76 -15.96
CA GLY A 386 -8.95 -14.71 -17.07
C GLY A 386 -7.61 -15.44 -17.15
N LYS A 387 -7.52 -16.41 -18.06
CA LYS A 387 -6.32 -17.25 -18.22
C LYS A 387 -5.12 -16.40 -18.62
N ASN A 388 -3.99 -16.58 -17.93
CA ASN A 388 -2.72 -15.86 -18.16
C ASN A 388 -2.84 -14.32 -18.03
N ARG A 389 -3.86 -13.84 -17.30
CA ARG A 389 -4.05 -12.43 -17.04
C ARG A 389 -3.85 -12.16 -15.55
N PHE A 390 -2.96 -11.24 -15.24
CA PHE A 390 -2.60 -10.90 -13.87
C PHE A 390 -2.61 -9.40 -13.64
N GLY A 391 -2.99 -8.97 -12.45
CA GLY A 391 -3.12 -7.56 -12.10
C GLY A 391 -2.27 -7.15 -10.91
N GLY A 392 -2.76 -6.16 -10.17
CA GLY A 392 -2.17 -5.65 -8.94
C GLY A 392 -3.25 -5.18 -7.96
N GLU A 393 -2.90 -4.23 -7.10
CA GLU A 393 -3.89 -3.57 -6.24
C GLU A 393 -4.99 -2.89 -7.07
N MET A 394 -6.24 -3.14 -6.69
CA MET A 394 -7.43 -2.55 -7.28
C MET A 394 -8.07 -1.60 -6.26
N VAL A 395 -8.31 -0.35 -6.63
CA VAL A 395 -8.77 0.69 -5.69
C VAL A 395 -10.23 1.08 -5.95
N PHE A 396 -10.92 1.48 -4.88
CA PHE A 396 -12.25 2.05 -4.97
C PHE A 396 -12.19 3.48 -5.51
N ALA A 397 -13.04 3.79 -6.48
CA ALA A 397 -13.23 5.10 -7.06
C ALA A 397 -14.69 5.51 -6.84
N PRO A 398 -14.98 6.45 -5.94
CA PRO A 398 -16.36 6.86 -5.67
C PRO A 398 -16.99 7.51 -6.90
N ARG A 399 -18.30 7.30 -7.09
CA ARG A 399 -19.07 8.01 -8.10
C ARG A 399 -19.00 9.52 -7.88
N ALA A 400 -18.77 10.29 -8.94
CA ALA A 400 -18.80 11.75 -8.88
C ALA A 400 -20.18 12.23 -8.40
N GLY A 401 -20.21 13.14 -7.42
CA GLY A 401 -21.45 13.59 -6.78
C GLY A 401 -22.02 12.64 -5.72
N GLY A 402 -21.34 11.53 -5.41
CA GLY A 402 -21.68 10.61 -4.32
C GLY A 402 -21.31 11.15 -2.92
N LEU A 403 -21.39 10.28 -1.89
CA LEU A 403 -21.18 10.57 -0.45
C LEU A 403 -20.02 11.55 -0.14
N GLY A 404 -18.92 11.47 -0.89
CA GLY A 404 -17.70 12.26 -0.73
C GLY A 404 -17.78 13.72 -1.18
N ALA A 405 -18.77 14.10 -2.00
CA ALA A 405 -19.06 15.51 -2.26
C ALA A 405 -19.63 16.22 -1.02
N GLN A 406 -20.24 15.45 -0.09
CA GLN A 406 -20.92 16.00 1.09
C GLN A 406 -19.99 16.07 2.33
N LEU A 407 -19.00 15.19 2.45
CA LEU A 407 -18.06 15.20 3.60
C LEU A 407 -16.97 16.29 3.50
N ARG A 408 -16.75 16.89 2.33
CA ARG A 408 -15.64 17.84 2.07
C ARG A 408 -15.99 19.32 2.27
N SER A 409 -17.23 19.67 2.62
CA SER A 409 -17.63 21.07 2.86
C SER A 409 -18.00 21.31 4.33
N PRO A 410 -17.18 22.04 5.11
CA PRO A 410 -17.52 22.43 6.49
C PRO A 410 -18.71 23.41 6.58
N GLU A 411 -19.09 24.05 5.47
CA GLU A 411 -19.99 25.22 5.47
C GLU A 411 -21.34 25.01 4.77
N GLN A 412 -21.64 23.81 4.25
CA GLN A 412 -22.92 23.56 3.57
C GLN A 412 -23.74 22.51 4.32
N SER A 413 -24.87 22.97 4.89
CA SER A 413 -25.94 22.08 5.33
C SER A 413 -26.34 21.14 4.18
N PRO A 414 -26.64 19.85 4.47
CA PRO A 414 -26.94 18.88 3.43
C PRO A 414 -28.25 19.25 2.73
N GLN A 415 -28.16 19.94 1.61
CA GLN A 415 -29.26 19.97 0.65
C GLN A 415 -29.23 18.65 -0.10
N ALA A 416 -30.30 17.89 0.11
CA ALA A 416 -30.51 16.55 -0.41
C ALA A 416 -30.30 16.48 -1.93
N SER A 417 -29.17 15.91 -2.36
CA SER A 417 -29.12 15.24 -3.66
C SER A 417 -29.97 13.98 -3.58
N THR A 418 -30.86 13.81 -4.55
CA THR A 418 -32.01 12.90 -4.58
C THR A 418 -31.68 11.41 -4.75
N GLY A 419 -30.71 10.88 -4.00
CA GLY A 419 -30.42 9.46 -3.92
C GLY A 419 -29.47 9.20 -2.77
N ALA A 420 -29.87 8.42 -1.78
CA ALA A 420 -28.98 8.00 -0.71
C ALA A 420 -27.82 7.21 -1.32
N THR A 421 -26.62 7.81 -1.38
CA THR A 421 -25.42 7.16 -1.91
C THR A 421 -24.90 6.19 -0.86
N THR A 422 -24.77 4.92 -1.21
CA THR A 422 -24.24 3.87 -0.33
C THR A 422 -22.71 3.86 -0.35
N GLU A 423 -22.08 3.26 0.66
CA GLU A 423 -20.62 3.09 0.75
C GLU A 423 -19.99 2.49 -0.52
N ASP A 424 -20.66 1.52 -1.14
CA ASP A 424 -20.23 0.85 -2.36
C ASP A 424 -20.69 1.55 -3.66
N ASP A 425 -21.17 2.79 -3.59
CA ASP A 425 -21.57 3.56 -4.77
C ASP A 425 -20.35 4.15 -5.51
N GLY A 426 -19.81 3.35 -6.41
CA GLY A 426 -18.67 3.71 -7.21
C GLY A 426 -18.17 2.56 -8.05
N TYR A 427 -16.86 2.56 -8.27
CA TYR A 427 -16.17 1.67 -9.18
C TYR A 427 -14.95 1.06 -8.51
N VAL A 428 -14.50 -0.08 -9.03
CA VAL A 428 -13.21 -0.67 -8.67
C VAL A 428 -12.32 -0.65 -9.91
N VAL A 429 -11.15 -0.04 -9.81
CA VAL A 429 -10.26 0.21 -10.96
C VAL A 429 -8.85 -0.30 -10.68
N GLY A 430 -8.18 -0.78 -11.73
CA GLY A 430 -6.77 -1.15 -11.66
C GLY A 430 -6.23 -1.79 -12.93
N PHE A 431 -4.92 -2.04 -12.95
CA PHE A 431 -4.22 -2.58 -14.11
C PHE A 431 -4.29 -4.11 -14.17
N VAL A 432 -4.42 -4.63 -15.39
CA VAL A 432 -4.31 -6.05 -15.73
C VAL A 432 -3.38 -6.20 -16.93
N HIS A 433 -2.45 -7.13 -16.85
CA HIS A 433 -1.54 -7.53 -17.92
C HIS A 433 -1.89 -8.93 -18.41
N ASP A 434 -1.85 -9.13 -19.72
CA ASP A 434 -2.02 -10.43 -20.36
C ASP A 434 -0.65 -10.98 -20.76
N GLU A 435 -0.14 -11.96 -20.02
CA GLU A 435 1.18 -12.59 -20.27
C GLU A 435 1.22 -13.36 -21.60
N GLY A 436 0.07 -13.68 -22.20
CA GLY A 436 0.00 -14.36 -23.50
C GLY A 436 0.20 -13.40 -24.68
N THR A 437 -0.28 -12.17 -24.57
CA THR A 437 -0.21 -11.14 -25.63
C THR A 437 0.84 -10.07 -25.36
N GLY A 438 1.26 -9.88 -24.10
CA GLY A 438 2.13 -8.78 -23.67
C GLY A 438 1.41 -7.44 -23.52
N GLU A 439 0.07 -7.40 -23.66
CA GLU A 439 -0.72 -6.18 -23.55
C GLU A 439 -1.12 -5.88 -22.10
N SER A 440 -1.23 -4.59 -21.76
CA SER A 440 -1.75 -4.12 -20.48
C SER A 440 -3.00 -3.28 -20.67
N GLU A 441 -3.91 -3.32 -19.69
CA GLU A 441 -5.15 -2.56 -19.69
C GLU A 441 -5.44 -2.04 -18.28
N MET A 442 -6.15 -0.92 -18.18
CA MET A 442 -6.88 -0.57 -16.96
C MET A 442 -8.31 -1.09 -17.09
N ILE A 443 -8.81 -1.81 -16.11
CA ILE A 443 -10.20 -2.28 -16.09
C ILE A 443 -11.03 -1.42 -15.14
N VAL A 444 -12.32 -1.27 -15.44
CA VAL A 444 -13.31 -0.59 -14.60
C VAL A 444 -14.43 -1.57 -14.28
N LEU A 445 -14.59 -1.90 -13.01
CA LEU A 445 -15.65 -2.77 -12.50
C LEU A 445 -16.72 -1.93 -11.78
N ASP A 446 -17.97 -2.39 -11.79
CA ASP A 446 -18.99 -1.87 -10.87
C ASP A 446 -18.64 -2.33 -9.45
N ALA A 447 -18.52 -1.40 -8.50
CA ALA A 447 -18.12 -1.73 -7.13
C ALA A 447 -19.17 -2.57 -6.38
N ARG A 448 -20.43 -2.65 -6.85
CA ARG A 448 -21.48 -3.46 -6.23
C ARG A 448 -21.49 -4.91 -6.69
N GLU A 449 -21.00 -5.17 -7.90
CA GLU A 449 -21.11 -6.46 -8.60
C GLU A 449 -19.82 -6.75 -9.39
N VAL A 450 -18.69 -6.89 -8.69
CA VAL A 450 -17.39 -7.12 -9.34
C VAL A 450 -17.40 -8.38 -10.21
N GLY A 451 -18.10 -9.44 -9.79
CA GLY A 451 -18.21 -10.71 -10.49
C GLY A 451 -18.89 -10.64 -11.86
N ARG A 452 -19.64 -9.55 -12.15
CA ARG A 452 -20.21 -9.29 -13.48
C ARG A 452 -19.13 -9.04 -14.54
N GLY A 453 -17.94 -8.62 -14.12
CA GLY A 453 -16.83 -8.28 -14.99
C GLY A 453 -16.82 -6.80 -15.40
N PRO A 454 -15.86 -6.42 -16.26
CA PRO A 454 -15.58 -5.01 -16.54
C PRO A 454 -16.66 -4.32 -17.36
N LEU A 455 -17.04 -3.13 -16.91
CA LEU A 455 -17.84 -2.15 -17.66
C LEU A 455 -17.02 -1.58 -18.83
N ALA A 456 -15.73 -1.34 -18.58
CA ALA A 456 -14.77 -0.84 -19.55
C ALA A 456 -13.38 -1.45 -19.36
N ARG A 457 -12.65 -1.55 -20.47
CA ARG A 457 -11.22 -1.87 -20.52
C ARG A 457 -10.52 -0.79 -21.34
N VAL A 458 -9.58 -0.10 -20.74
CA VAL A 458 -8.77 0.94 -21.38
C VAL A 458 -7.43 0.34 -21.75
N ARG A 459 -7.13 0.27 -23.05
CA ARG A 459 -5.86 -0.28 -23.53
C ARG A 459 -4.72 0.65 -23.23
N MET A 460 -3.68 0.13 -22.59
CA MET A 460 -2.49 0.91 -22.29
C MET A 460 -1.62 1.04 -23.55
N PRO A 461 -0.95 2.19 -23.75
CA PRO A 461 -0.11 2.41 -24.92
C PRO A 461 1.19 1.62 -24.86
N ARG A 462 1.45 0.95 -23.73
CA ARG A 462 2.62 0.12 -23.45
C ARG A 462 2.27 -0.93 -22.40
N ARG A 463 3.17 -1.90 -22.25
CA ARG A 463 3.25 -2.73 -21.05
C ARG A 463 3.40 -1.87 -19.79
N VAL A 464 2.57 -2.16 -18.79
CA VAL A 464 2.67 -1.61 -17.44
C VAL A 464 3.22 -2.70 -16.52
N PRO A 465 4.45 -2.57 -15.99
CA PRO A 465 5.05 -3.58 -15.12
C PRO A 465 4.17 -3.93 -13.92
N TYR A 466 4.37 -5.07 -13.26
CA TYR A 466 3.75 -5.26 -11.93
C TYR A 466 4.32 -4.25 -10.94
N GLY A 467 3.47 -3.77 -10.02
CA GLY A 467 3.86 -2.79 -9.01
C GLY A 467 3.26 -3.12 -7.65
N PHE A 468 3.21 -2.10 -6.80
CA PHE A 468 2.71 -2.22 -5.43
C PHE A 468 1.35 -1.53 -5.32
N HIS A 469 1.31 -0.39 -4.62
CA HIS A 469 0.06 0.27 -4.27
C HIS A 469 -0.36 1.30 -5.31
N ALA A 470 -1.66 1.51 -5.30
CA ALA A 470 -2.41 2.37 -6.16
C ALA A 470 -3.27 3.35 -5.33
N ALA A 471 -3.75 4.38 -6.02
CA ALA A 471 -4.65 5.36 -5.45
C ALA A 471 -5.62 5.85 -6.52
N TRP A 472 -6.79 6.29 -6.07
CA TRP A 472 -7.70 7.08 -6.86
C TRP A 472 -7.71 8.51 -6.35
N VAL A 473 -7.44 9.47 -7.23
CA VAL A 473 -7.55 10.91 -6.91
C VAL A 473 -8.74 11.49 -7.67
N PRO A 474 -9.83 11.87 -6.99
CA PRO A 474 -10.99 12.52 -7.64
C PRO A 474 -10.59 13.78 -8.42
N ALA A 475 -11.36 14.10 -9.47
CA ALA A 475 -11.11 15.23 -10.38
C ALA A 475 -11.21 16.62 -9.73
#